data_AF-A0A2P2BQ43-F1
#
_entry.id   AF-A0A2P2BQ43-F1
#
_cell.length_a   1.000
_cell.length_b   1.000
_cell.length_c   1.000
_cell.angle_alpha   90.00
_cell.angle_beta   90.00
_cell.angle_gamma   90.00
#
_symmetry.space_group_name_H-M   'P 1'
#
loop_
_entity.id
_entity.type
_entity.pdbx_description
1 polymer ?
#
loop_
_entity_poly.entity_id
_entity_poly.type
_entity_poly.pdbx_seq_one_letter_code
_entity_poly.pdbx_strand_id
1 'polypeptide(L)' 'MSVDKLKITFNNGFTKIVERNNIKNFNALLDWMDKFNSNQYVSLLTVSGFELGSSISLDKNNIKSIEIID' A
#
# COMPACT_ATOMS: atom_id res chain seq x y z
N MET A 1 -17.39 -3.77 7.07
CA MET A 1 -16.15 -3.24 7.67
C MET A 1 -15.51 -2.32 6.65
N SER A 2 -15.35 -1.04 6.96
CA SER A 2 -14.59 -0.12 6.13
C SER A 2 -13.11 -0.39 6.35
N VAL A 3 -12.37 -0.70 5.29
CA VAL A 3 -10.90 -0.80 5.39
C VAL A 3 -10.36 0.62 5.39
N ASP A 4 -9.89 1.08 6.53
CA ASP A 4 -9.52 2.47 6.73
C ASP A 4 -8.01 2.68 6.84
N LYS A 5 -7.26 1.64 7.24
CA LYS A 5 -5.79 1.70 7.29
C LYS A 5 -5.14 0.41 6.77
N LEU A 6 -3.95 0.59 6.21
CA LEU A 6 -3.06 -0.46 5.75
C LEU A 6 -1.68 -0.26 6.36
N LYS A 7 -1.04 -1.35 6.75
CA LYS A 7 0.35 -1.38 7.14
C LYS A 7 1.16 -2.07 6.05
N ILE A 8 2.20 -1.39 5.61
CA ILE A 8 3.13 -1.85 4.59
C ILE A 8 4.48 -2.06 5.27
N THR A 9 5.00 -3.27 5.26
CA THR A 9 6.33 -3.60 5.78
C THR A 9 7.28 -3.84 4.62
N PHE A 10 8.40 -3.12 4.59
CA PHE A 10 9.42 -3.21 3.56
C PHE A 10 10.50 -4.24 3.93
N ASN A 11 11.26 -4.70 2.95
CA ASN A 11 12.32 -5.70 3.15
C ASN A 11 13.44 -5.23 4.10
N ASN A 12 13.64 -3.92 4.22
CA ASN A 12 14.60 -3.32 5.16
C ASN A 12 14.04 -3.16 6.60
N GLY A 13 12.83 -3.67 6.87
CA GLY A 13 12.19 -3.58 8.18
C GLY A 13 11.43 -2.27 8.44
N PHE A 14 11.48 -1.30 7.52
CA PHE A 14 10.67 -0.08 7.63
C PHE A 14 9.18 -0.42 7.51
N THR A 15 8.34 0.29 8.28
CA THR A 15 6.88 0.13 8.22
C THR A 15 6.23 1.47 7.90
N LYS A 16 5.28 1.47 6.96
CA LYS A 16 4.46 2.64 6.62
C LYS A 16 2.99 2.32 6.88
N ILE A 17 2.33 3.19 7.65
CA ILE A 17 0.88 3.15 7.83
C ILE A 17 0.26 4.11 6.79
N VAL A 18 -0.72 3.61 6.05
CA VAL A 18 -1.43 4.35 5.02
C VAL A 18 -2.90 4.36 5.38
N GLU A 19 -3.43 5.56 5.63
CA GLU A 19 -4.85 5.75 5.91
C GLU A 19 -5.59 6.14 4.63
N ARG A 20 -6.83 5.65 4.48
CA ARG A 20 -7.70 5.93 3.33
C ARG A 20 -7.80 7.41 3.01
N ASN A 21 -7.90 8.25 4.03
CA ASN A 21 -8.08 9.69 3.88
C ASN A 21 -6.79 10.43 3.54
N ASN A 22 -5.62 9.76 3.58
CA ASN A 22 -4.33 10.39 3.33
C ASN A 22 -3.81 10.13 1.91
N ILE A 23 -4.39 9.18 1.17
CA ILE A 23 -3.98 8.88 -0.21
C ILE A 23 -5.12 8.97 -1.21
N LYS A 24 -4.75 9.42 -2.41
CA LYS A 24 -5.60 9.38 -3.60
C LYS A 24 -5.69 7.93 -4.06
N ASN A 25 -6.90 7.54 -4.46
CA ASN A 25 -7.18 6.24 -5.05
C ASN A 25 -6.78 5.03 -4.18
N PHE A 26 -7.18 5.06 -2.90
CA PHE A 26 -6.96 3.95 -1.95
C PHE A 26 -7.45 2.59 -2.47
N ASN A 27 -8.46 2.56 -3.33
CA ASN A 27 -8.95 1.32 -3.94
C ASN A 27 -7.90 0.64 -4.84
N ALA A 28 -7.05 1.40 -5.54
CA ALA A 28 -5.94 0.82 -6.32
C ALA A 28 -4.89 0.17 -5.40
N LEU A 29 -4.67 0.73 -4.21
CA LEU A 29 -3.81 0.12 -3.20
C LEU A 29 -4.40 -1.19 -2.67
N LEU A 30 -5.72 -1.24 -2.45
CA LEU A 30 -6.41 -2.48 -2.05
C LEU A 30 -6.34 -3.57 -3.13
N ASP A 31 -6.58 -3.22 -4.39
CA ASP A 31 -6.47 -4.17 -5.52
C ASP A 31 -5.03 -4.70 -5.66
N TRP A 32 -4.05 -3.83 -5.52
CA TRP A 32 -2.64 -4.24 -5.54
C TRP A 32 -2.29 -5.16 -4.38
N MET A 33 -2.77 -4.85 -3.17
CA MET A 33 -2.60 -5.69 -1.99
C MET A 33 -3.18 -7.09 -2.20
N ASP A 34 -4.41 -7.19 -2.71
CA ASP A 34 -5.09 -8.46 -2.95
C ASP A 34 -4.30 -9.34 -3.92
N LYS A 35 -3.83 -8.75 -5.02
CA LYS A 35 -2.97 -9.42 -6.00
C LYS A 35 -1.63 -9.84 -5.41
N PHE A 36 -0.98 -8.97 -4.65
CA PHE A 36 0.29 -9.27 -3.98
C PHE A 36 0.15 -10.43 -3.00
N ASN A 37 -0.88 -10.40 -2.13
CA ASN A 37 -1.13 -11.44 -1.13
C ASN A 37 -1.58 -12.77 -1.75
N SER A 38 -2.19 -12.74 -2.94
CA SER A 38 -2.58 -13.92 -3.71
C SER A 38 -1.46 -14.49 -4.58
N ASN A 39 -0.20 -14.03 -4.43
CA ASN A 39 0.94 -14.40 -5.27
C ASN A 39 0.70 -14.19 -6.78
N GLN A 40 -0.16 -13.24 -7.14
CA GLN A 40 -0.38 -12.86 -8.54
C GLN A 40 0.69 -11.86 -9.00
N TYR A 41 0.77 -11.68 -10.33
CA TYR A 41 1.60 -10.62 -10.88
C TYR A 41 1.07 -9.25 -10.45
N VAL A 42 1.97 -8.42 -9.92
CA VAL A 42 1.71 -7.01 -9.62
C VAL A 42 2.79 -6.15 -10.28
N SER A 43 2.37 -5.04 -10.88
CA SER A 43 3.27 -4.01 -11.41
C SER A 43 3.66 -3.02 -10.31
N LEU A 44 4.62 -2.13 -10.60
CA LEU A 44 4.88 -0.96 -9.75
C LEU A 44 3.57 -0.18 -9.55
N LEU A 45 3.23 0.13 -8.30
CA LEU A 45 2.10 1.00 -7.96
C LEU A 45 2.62 2.26 -7.30
N THR A 46 2.30 3.43 -7.85
CA THR A 46 2.55 4.72 -7.21
C THR A 46 1.22 5.34 -6.81
N VAL A 47 1.02 5.57 -5.51
CA VAL A 47 -0.14 6.30 -4.98
C VAL A 47 0.31 7.65 -4.45
N SER A 48 -0.38 8.71 -4.86
CA SER A 48 -0.14 10.07 -4.37
C SER A 48 -0.94 10.31 -3.09
N GLY A 49 -0.33 10.99 -2.13
CA GLY A 49 -1.00 11.57 -0.98
C GLY A 49 -1.88 12.77 -1.37
N PHE A 50 -2.72 13.20 -0.44
CA PHE A 50 -3.38 14.51 -0.54
C PHE A 50 -2.43 15.66 -0.24
N GLU A 51 -1.44 15.44 0.62
CA GLU A 51 -0.36 16.40 0.88
C GLU A 51 0.57 16.52 -0.34
N LEU A 52 0.97 17.76 -0.65
CA LEU A 52 1.88 18.04 -1.76
C LEU A 52 3.23 17.33 -1.54
N GLY A 53 3.68 16.58 -2.54
CA GLY A 53 4.94 15.83 -2.49
C GLY A 53 4.87 14.49 -1.77
N SER A 54 3.78 14.20 -1.06
CA SER A 54 3.58 12.88 -0.45
C SER A 54 3.20 11.88 -1.54
N SER A 55 4.05 10.87 -1.76
CA SER A 55 3.72 9.72 -2.62
C SER A 55 4.33 8.44 -2.04
N ILE A 56 3.78 7.30 -2.45
CA ILE A 56 4.24 5.99 -2.03
C ILE A 56 4.34 5.14 -3.29
N SER A 57 5.52 4.60 -3.53
CA SER A 57 5.77 3.63 -4.60
C SER A 57 5.94 2.24 -4.00
N LEU A 58 5.18 1.28 -4.52
CA LEU A 58 5.16 -0.10 -4.08
C LEU A 58 5.67 -0.99 -5.20
N ASP A 59 6.79 -1.66 -4.92
CA ASP A 59 7.40 -2.66 -5.77
C ASP A 59 7.44 -3.98 -5.01
N LYS A 60 6.92 -5.05 -5.61
CA LYS A 60 6.87 -6.38 -4.97
C LYS A 60 8.22 -6.87 -4.46
N ASN A 61 9.32 -6.46 -5.08
CA ASN A 61 10.67 -6.88 -4.73
C ASN A 61 11.19 -6.12 -3.49
N ASN A 62 10.51 -5.06 -3.08
CA ASN A 62 10.87 -4.22 -1.93
C ASN A 62 9.86 -4.33 -0.77
N ILE A 63 8.69 -4.93 -1.01
CA ILE A 63 7.66 -5.17 0.00
C ILE A 63 7.81 -6.56 0.60
N LYS A 64 7.84 -6.63 1.92
CA LYS A 64 7.85 -7.87 2.70
C LYS A 64 6.44 -8.36 2.99
N SER A 65 5.56 -7.46 3.41
CA SER A 65 4.15 -7.76 3.68
C SER A 65 3.28 -6.50 3.61
N ILE A 66 1.99 -6.69 3.31
CA ILE A 66 0.97 -5.65 3.37
C ILE A 66 -0.30 -6.22 4.00
N GLU A 67 -0.81 -5.54 5.03
CA GLU A 67 -1.90 -6.04 5.87
C GLU A 67 -2.87 -4.92 6.24
N ILE A 68 -4.15 -5.26 6.37
CA ILE A 68 -5.17 -4.35 6.92
C ILE A 68 -4.97 -4.27 8.43
N ILE A 69 -4.94 -3.05 8.95
CA ILE A 69 -4.96 -2.78 10.38
C ILE A 69 -6.14 -1.84 10.66
N ASP A 70 -6.99 -2.19 11.62
CA ASP A 70 -8.19 -1.41 12.01
C ASP A 70 -7.77 -0.15 12.80
#